data_AF-A0A139A7I2-F1
#
_entry.id   AF-A0A139A7I2-F1
#
_cell.length_a   1.000
_cell.length_b   1.000
_cell.length_c   1.000
_cell.angle_alpha   90.00
_cell.angle_beta   90.00
_cell.angle_gamma   90.00
#
_symmetry.space_group_name_H-M   'P 1'
#
loop_
_entity.id
_entity.type
_entity.pdbx_description
1 polymer ?
#
loop_
_entity_poly.entity_id
_entity_poly.type
_entity_poly.pdbx_seq_one_letter_code
_entity_poly.pdbx_strand_id
1 'polypeptide(L)'
;MARLGLDTVLHRSVLHKDTIYNAIASFRAPRGDGTESVALSVDLNCSDGRFNTHGIAFLLSVVELATRLRIWSKDFVVAVFSRGSVGAEMFMRDYSSALNAKDPHSHPLPRAGLIQQSIHLDLCSTNNGVFSVIAVLFSGVDHHVPNLDILSSILEVARLLRIPMAVWDPVLGAIGATRYPSWVTNGDSDSVGVHGVFQKYQIDAATLKAIARPEDATDELYTLSYDIVKFGVLLEGSLRAINNLLERLHHSVFFFLAIDEMSFVPLSFYLPVVAAIVAGYVIHGVTMWQSLVAPAGGSGAENSEPETKTVVISDGKSVRNATVELRRPIAGLPQVISALGILVAAHVCAIGGVWVLRMLHRTTRFSDVLFIFLHATLSSGLRSLFLRLPPPLDVHSKVLSCLIVAEWSTILMITTMFHFWAGAIPSVVTIPPFILATFALTSAIARSFSRALVLAVAPPSAIAIAAWMAEKRVSVVLSDLWMQQEVHGSWAWHFVAAWWAISMAVSALT
;
A
#
# COMPACT_ATOMS: atom_id res chain seq x y z
N MET A 1 1.62 12.90 34.07
CA MET A 1 3.01 12.93 33.55
C MET A 1 3.92 13.81 34.39
N ALA A 2 3.75 15.14 34.47
CA ALA A 2 4.65 16.01 35.24
C ALA A 2 4.79 15.60 36.73
N ARG A 3 3.68 15.19 37.37
CA ARG A 3 3.70 14.66 38.75
C ARG A 3 4.53 13.37 38.94
N LEU A 4 4.80 12.64 37.86
CA LEU A 4 5.66 11.45 37.86
C LEU A 4 7.14 11.82 37.64
N GLY A 5 7.49 13.11 37.56
CA GLY A 5 8.88 13.58 37.38
C GLY A 5 9.39 13.53 35.93
N LEU A 6 8.49 13.42 34.95
CA LEU A 6 8.83 13.49 33.53
C LEU A 6 8.99 14.95 33.09
N ASP A 7 9.85 15.20 32.12
CA ASP A 7 9.85 16.46 31.37
C ASP A 7 8.66 16.43 30.39
N THR A 8 7.74 17.39 30.48
CA THR A 8 6.45 17.32 29.77
C THR A 8 6.13 18.58 29.02
N VAL A 9 5.57 18.43 27.82
CA VAL A 9 5.04 19.53 27.01
C VAL A 9 3.68 19.18 26.41
N LEU A 10 2.85 20.20 26.24
CA LEU A 10 1.70 20.13 25.36
C LEU A 10 2.13 20.57 23.94
N HIS A 11 2.34 19.60 23.07
CA HIS A 11 2.73 19.81 21.68
C HIS A 11 1.53 20.30 20.86
N ARG A 12 1.57 21.56 20.43
CA ARG A 12 0.53 22.19 19.61
C ARG A 12 0.98 22.21 18.15
N SER A 13 0.14 21.66 17.28
CA SER A 13 0.33 21.71 15.84
C SER A 13 -0.95 22.14 15.12
N VAL A 14 -0.83 22.64 13.90
CA VAL A 14 -1.98 23.07 13.08
C VAL A 14 -1.94 22.33 11.76
N LEU A 15 -3.03 21.65 11.43
CA LEU A 15 -3.23 21.01 10.14
C LEU A 15 -4.50 21.59 9.52
N HIS A 16 -4.38 22.19 8.33
CA HIS A 16 -5.43 23.00 7.72
C HIS A 16 -5.92 24.13 8.66
N LYS A 17 -7.09 23.96 9.28
CA LYS A 17 -7.70 24.88 10.25
C LYS A 17 -7.89 24.25 11.63
N ASP A 18 -7.56 22.97 11.77
CA ASP A 18 -7.71 22.24 13.02
C ASP A 18 -6.43 22.36 13.83
N THR A 19 -6.56 22.79 15.09
CA THR A 19 -5.45 22.74 16.03
C THR A 19 -5.44 21.38 16.72
N ILE A 20 -4.29 20.71 16.66
CA ILE A 20 -4.05 19.38 17.23
C ILE A 20 -3.16 19.54 18.44
N TYR A 21 -3.54 18.90 19.55
CA TYR A 21 -2.79 18.94 20.80
C TYR A 21 -2.35 17.53 21.18
N ASN A 22 -1.05 17.29 21.30
CA ASN A 22 -0.50 16.03 21.79
C ASN A 22 0.15 16.29 23.15
N ALA A 23 0.00 15.38 24.11
CA ALA A 23 0.75 15.44 25.35
C ALA A 23 2.01 14.59 25.20
N ILE A 24 3.17 15.22 25.25
CA ILE A 24 4.47 14.56 25.06
C ILE A 24 5.26 14.69 26.35
N ALA A 25 5.97 13.63 26.72
CA ALA A 25 6.85 13.60 27.86
C ALA A 25 8.12 12.80 27.56
N SER A 26 9.23 13.13 28.20
CA SER A 26 10.44 12.32 28.18
C SER A 26 10.86 11.85 29.56
N PHE A 27 11.38 10.62 29.60
CA PHE A 27 12.02 10.01 30.75
C PHE A 27 13.48 9.71 30.42
N ARG A 28 14.39 10.20 31.26
CA ARG A 28 15.82 9.91 31.13
C ARG A 28 16.16 8.58 31.79
N ALA A 29 16.73 7.66 31.01
CA ALA A 29 17.09 6.35 31.51
C ALA A 29 18.28 6.42 32.48
N PRO A 30 18.24 5.73 33.63
CA PRO A 30 19.33 5.78 34.61
C PRO A 30 20.67 5.25 34.10
N ARG A 31 20.67 4.35 33.11
CA ARG A 31 21.89 3.77 32.50
C ARG A 31 22.19 4.32 31.11
N GLY A 32 21.32 5.19 30.58
CA GLY A 32 21.46 5.74 29.24
C GLY A 32 22.32 7.00 29.23
N ASP A 33 23.06 7.21 28.15
CA ASP A 33 23.68 8.50 27.82
C ASP A 33 22.64 9.50 27.27
N GLY A 34 21.46 8.99 26.94
CA GLY A 34 20.31 9.69 26.40
C GLY A 34 20.51 10.21 24.99
N THR A 35 21.33 9.49 24.21
CA THR A 35 21.46 9.62 22.76
C THR A 35 20.39 8.82 22.02
N GLU A 36 19.82 7.80 22.66
CA GLU A 36 18.79 6.91 22.11
C GLU A 36 17.57 6.82 23.02
N SER A 37 16.41 6.54 22.41
CA SER A 37 15.14 6.40 23.11
C SER A 37 14.22 5.33 22.52
N VAL A 38 13.25 4.91 23.32
CA VAL A 38 12.13 4.05 22.95
C VAL A 38 10.84 4.85 23.11
N ALA A 39 9.96 4.83 22.12
CA ALA A 39 8.67 5.49 22.21
C ALA A 39 7.60 4.54 22.78
N LEU A 40 6.82 5.03 23.74
CA LEU A 40 5.59 4.41 24.22
C LEU A 40 4.46 5.40 24.00
N SER A 41 3.46 5.01 23.22
CA SER A 41 2.39 5.94 22.84
C SER A 41 1.00 5.34 22.95
N VAL A 42 0.01 6.22 23.04
CA VAL A 42 -1.42 5.90 23.07
C VAL A 42 -2.19 7.00 22.37
N ASP A 43 -3.33 6.67 21.78
CA ASP A 43 -4.28 7.66 21.31
C ASP A 43 -5.26 8.05 22.42
N LEU A 44 -5.69 9.31 22.44
CA LEU A 44 -6.69 9.81 23.39
C LEU A 44 -8.01 9.06 23.24
N ASN A 45 -8.37 8.81 21.97
CA ASN A 45 -9.54 8.05 21.59
C ASN A 45 -9.11 6.83 20.79
N CYS A 46 -9.86 5.76 20.98
CA CYS A 46 -9.83 4.53 20.22
C CYS A 46 -10.25 4.75 18.76
N SER A 47 -9.99 3.76 17.89
CA SER A 47 -10.49 3.75 16.50
C SER A 47 -12.03 3.87 16.42
N ASP A 48 -12.73 3.31 17.41
CA ASP A 48 -14.19 3.38 17.55
C ASP A 48 -14.72 4.71 18.16
N GLY A 49 -13.83 5.67 18.43
CA GLY A 49 -14.16 6.99 18.96
C GLY A 49 -14.35 7.06 20.47
N ARG A 50 -14.30 5.94 21.21
CA ARG A 50 -14.36 5.94 22.67
C ARG A 50 -13.06 6.46 23.27
N PHE A 51 -13.11 7.00 24.49
CA PHE A 51 -11.91 7.43 25.19
C PHE A 51 -11.06 6.21 25.59
N ASN A 52 -9.77 6.24 25.29
CA ASN A 52 -8.85 5.14 25.55
C ASN A 52 -8.35 5.16 27.00
N THR A 53 -9.28 5.06 27.95
CA THR A 53 -8.99 5.16 29.39
C THR A 53 -7.93 4.15 29.83
N HIS A 54 -8.07 2.90 29.39
CA HIS A 54 -7.15 1.82 29.78
C HIS A 54 -5.76 2.05 29.18
N GLY A 55 -5.65 2.40 27.89
CA GLY A 55 -4.37 2.70 27.25
C GLY A 55 -3.62 3.82 27.96
N ILE A 56 -4.31 4.91 28.30
CA ILE A 56 -3.71 6.04 29.02
C ILE A 56 -3.30 5.64 30.43
N ALA A 57 -4.15 4.90 31.15
CA ALA A 57 -3.85 4.41 32.49
C ALA A 57 -2.62 3.48 32.50
N PHE A 58 -2.52 2.58 31.52
CA PHE A 58 -1.38 1.68 31.35
C PHE A 58 -0.10 2.43 31.04
N LEU A 59 -0.14 3.34 30.07
CA LEU A 59 1.00 4.16 29.72
C LEU A 59 1.52 4.93 30.95
N LEU A 60 0.63 5.52 31.75
CA LEU A 60 1.04 6.20 32.99
C LEU A 60 1.61 5.23 34.04
N SER A 61 1.02 4.04 34.18
CA SER A 61 1.44 3.02 35.16
C SER A 61 2.83 2.46 34.82
N VAL A 62 3.08 2.15 33.54
CA VAL A 62 4.39 1.69 33.07
C VAL A 62 5.45 2.76 33.24
N VAL A 63 5.10 4.02 33.00
CA VAL A 63 6.04 5.12 33.20
C VAL A 63 6.34 5.35 34.68
N GLU A 64 5.35 5.24 35.57
CA GLU A 64 5.59 5.24 37.01
C GLU A 64 6.52 4.09 37.42
N LEU A 65 6.28 2.87 36.91
CA LEU A 65 7.18 1.75 37.13
C LEU A 65 8.59 2.04 36.60
N ALA A 66 8.72 2.64 35.42
CA ALA A 66 9.99 2.96 34.81
C ALA A 66 10.80 3.94 35.65
N THR A 67 10.16 4.92 36.29
CA THR A 67 10.83 5.87 37.21
C THR A 67 11.36 5.22 38.48
N ARG A 68 10.80 4.08 38.90
CA ARG A 68 11.24 3.34 40.08
C ARG A 68 12.37 2.35 39.76
N LEU A 69 12.37 1.80 38.55
CA LEU A 69 13.34 0.78 38.13
C LEU A 69 14.59 1.41 37.51
N ARG A 70 15.77 1.00 37.98
CA ARG A 70 17.08 1.45 37.44
C ARG A 70 17.66 0.50 36.38
N ILE A 71 16.80 -0.12 35.58
CA ILE A 71 17.20 -1.17 34.62
C ILE A 71 17.29 -0.65 33.18
N TRP A 72 16.73 0.51 32.90
CA TRP A 72 16.61 1.03 31.54
C TRP A 72 17.92 1.62 31.03
N SER A 73 18.24 1.28 29.79
CA SER A 73 19.44 1.65 29.06
C SER A 73 19.19 2.75 28.02
N LYS A 74 17.94 2.93 27.55
CA LYS A 74 17.53 4.00 26.64
C LYS A 74 16.41 4.84 27.22
N ASP A 75 16.39 6.13 26.90
CA ASP A 75 15.35 7.06 27.34
C ASP A 75 13.96 6.59 26.86
N PHE A 76 12.88 7.06 27.51
CA PHE A 76 11.53 6.89 26.96
C PHE A 76 10.99 8.20 26.44
N VAL A 77 10.41 8.15 25.24
CA VAL A 77 9.48 9.17 24.74
C VAL A 77 8.07 8.66 24.99
N VAL A 78 7.30 9.40 25.76
CA VAL A 78 5.94 9.02 26.15
C VAL A 78 4.97 9.98 25.48
N ALA A 79 4.02 9.47 24.70
CA ALA A 79 3.14 10.31 23.91
C ALA A 79 1.66 9.91 24.02
N VAL A 80 0.80 10.92 24.19
CA VAL A 80 -0.66 10.79 24.02
C VAL A 80 -1.08 11.66 22.84
N PHE A 81 -1.56 11.04 21.76
CA PHE A 81 -1.96 11.73 20.54
C PHE A 81 -3.47 11.99 20.53
N SER A 82 -3.90 13.21 20.18
CA SER A 82 -5.34 13.54 20.11
C SER A 82 -6.03 13.14 18.82
N ARG A 83 -5.26 12.91 17.74
CA ARG A 83 -5.80 12.57 16.40
C ARG A 83 -5.07 11.41 15.75
N GLY A 84 -4.81 10.35 16.52
CA GLY A 84 -4.20 9.12 16.02
C GLY A 84 -2.93 9.35 15.21
N SER A 85 -2.86 8.70 14.05
CA SER A 85 -1.73 8.80 13.11
C SER A 85 -1.46 10.24 12.65
N VAL A 86 -2.47 11.10 12.54
CA VAL A 86 -2.26 12.53 12.21
C VAL A 86 -1.52 13.26 13.33
N GLY A 87 -1.91 13.01 14.58
CA GLY A 87 -1.23 13.57 15.75
C GLY A 87 0.22 13.09 15.84
N ALA A 88 0.44 11.80 15.58
CA ALA A 88 1.76 11.20 15.54
C ALA A 88 2.66 11.79 14.44
N GLU A 89 2.13 12.00 13.22
CA GLU A 89 2.91 12.55 12.10
C GLU A 89 3.41 13.97 12.42
N MET A 90 2.52 14.82 12.96
CA MET A 90 2.90 16.18 13.33
C MET A 90 3.96 16.18 14.44
N PHE A 91 3.83 15.29 15.42
CA PHE A 91 4.85 15.11 16.46
C PHE A 91 6.18 14.65 15.86
N MET A 92 6.17 13.60 15.03
CA MET A 92 7.40 13.02 14.47
C MET A 92 8.15 13.99 13.56
N ARG A 93 7.41 14.77 12.76
CA ARG A 93 8.00 15.83 11.93
C ARG A 93 8.74 16.86 12.78
N ASP A 94 8.08 17.35 13.83
CA ASP A 94 8.64 18.40 14.68
C ASP A 94 9.76 17.83 15.57
N TYR A 95 9.64 16.59 16.06
CA TYR A 95 10.68 15.88 16.83
C TYR A 95 11.93 15.60 16.00
N SER A 96 11.77 15.10 14.77
CA SER A 96 12.89 14.88 13.83
C SER A 96 13.58 16.19 13.46
N SER A 97 12.81 17.28 13.30
CA SER A 97 13.40 18.61 13.09
C SER A 97 14.21 19.09 14.30
N ALA A 98 13.74 18.82 15.51
CA ALA A 98 14.41 19.19 16.75
C ALA A 98 15.73 18.44 16.95
N LEU A 99 15.79 17.15 16.58
CA LEU A 99 17.04 16.36 16.65
C LEU A 99 18.12 16.87 15.69
N ASN A 100 17.72 17.48 14.57
CA ASN A 100 18.64 18.01 13.56
C ASN A 100 18.97 19.50 13.75
N ALA A 101 18.41 20.16 14.76
CA ALA A 101 18.62 21.57 15.01
C ALA A 101 20.05 21.86 15.49
N LYS A 102 20.68 22.91 14.94
CA LYS A 102 22.03 23.35 15.35
C LYS A 102 22.06 23.86 16.80
N ASP A 103 20.97 24.48 17.23
CA ASP A 103 20.76 24.84 18.63
C ASP A 103 19.77 23.86 19.26
N PRO A 104 20.23 22.94 20.12
CA PRO A 104 19.35 21.96 20.76
C PRO A 104 18.30 22.60 21.68
N HIS A 105 18.43 23.88 22.07
CA HIS A 105 17.48 24.59 22.93
C HIS A 105 16.39 25.35 22.15
N SER A 106 16.47 25.39 20.82
CA SER A 106 15.53 26.16 20.01
C SER A 106 14.16 25.51 19.83
N HIS A 107 14.01 24.23 20.20
CA HIS A 107 12.74 23.49 20.07
C HIS A 107 12.06 23.24 21.42
N PRO A 108 10.72 23.41 21.50
CA PRO A 108 9.97 23.29 22.73
C PRO A 108 9.67 21.83 23.14
N LEU A 109 10.18 20.83 22.40
CA LEU A 109 9.91 19.42 22.68
C LEU A 109 10.81 18.88 23.80
N PRO A 110 10.33 17.95 24.63
CA PRO A 110 11.12 17.37 25.72
C PRO A 110 12.28 16.60 25.12
N ARG A 111 13.47 16.74 25.69
CA ARG A 111 14.64 16.06 25.14
C ARG A 111 14.62 14.58 25.49
N ALA A 112 14.67 13.75 24.45
CA ALA A 112 15.08 12.37 24.52
C ALA A 112 16.01 12.09 23.33
N GLY A 113 16.76 11.00 23.39
CA GLY A 113 17.58 10.56 22.27
C GLY A 113 16.78 10.21 21.01
N LEU A 114 17.48 9.83 19.94
CA LEU A 114 16.85 9.31 18.74
C LEU A 114 15.95 8.11 19.08
N ILE A 115 14.69 8.16 18.67
CA ILE A 115 13.75 7.05 18.87
C ILE A 115 14.19 5.91 17.95
N GLN A 116 14.49 4.75 18.53
CA GLN A 116 14.85 3.56 17.76
C GLN A 116 13.64 2.68 17.46
N GLN A 117 12.81 2.45 18.48
CA GLN A 117 11.63 1.58 18.41
C GLN A 117 10.44 2.23 19.09
N SER A 118 9.23 1.84 18.68
CA SER A 118 7.98 2.36 19.23
C SER A 118 6.97 1.26 19.50
N ILE A 119 6.34 1.30 20.67
CA ILE A 119 5.14 0.51 20.97
C ILE A 119 3.98 1.47 21.15
N HIS A 120 2.91 1.24 20.38
CA HIS A 120 1.66 1.98 20.51
C HIS A 120 0.57 1.12 21.15
N LEU A 121 -0.27 1.71 22.00
CA LEU A 121 -1.30 1.02 22.77
C LEU A 121 -2.70 1.41 22.28
N ASP A 122 -3.49 0.42 21.87
CA ASP A 122 -4.91 0.57 21.52
C ASP A 122 -5.74 -0.37 22.43
N LEU A 123 -5.98 0.04 23.68
CA LEU A 123 -6.52 -0.83 24.73
C LEU A 123 -8.01 -0.57 25.01
N CYS A 124 -8.80 -0.65 23.95
CA CYS A 124 -10.20 -0.23 23.97
C CYS A 124 -11.13 -1.38 24.35
N SER A 125 -11.29 -1.62 25.65
CA SER A 125 -12.20 -2.67 26.16
C SER A 125 -13.58 -2.11 26.54
N THR A 126 -14.64 -2.80 26.14
CA THR A 126 -16.02 -2.62 26.66
C THR A 126 -16.23 -3.25 28.04
N ASN A 127 -15.37 -4.20 28.43
CA ASN A 127 -15.62 -5.10 29.56
C ASN A 127 -14.70 -4.77 30.75
N ASN A 128 -14.74 -3.52 31.24
CA ASN A 128 -13.98 -3.07 32.42
C ASN A 128 -12.48 -3.44 32.44
N GLY A 129 -11.81 -3.36 31.28
CA GLY A 129 -10.37 -3.61 31.18
C GLY A 129 -9.98 -5.08 31.02
N VAL A 130 -10.97 -5.96 30.82
CA VAL A 130 -10.75 -7.34 30.43
C VAL A 130 -10.56 -7.44 28.92
N PHE A 131 -9.58 -8.22 28.50
CA PHE A 131 -9.29 -8.52 27.09
C PHE A 131 -9.11 -10.03 26.90
N SER A 132 -9.51 -10.53 25.73
CA SER A 132 -9.45 -11.97 25.41
C SER A 132 -8.32 -12.29 24.46
N VAL A 133 -8.01 -11.38 23.54
CA VAL A 133 -6.93 -11.51 22.56
C VAL A 133 -6.21 -10.18 22.42
N ILE A 134 -4.89 -10.20 22.21
CA ILE A 134 -4.13 -9.00 21.84
C ILE A 134 -3.75 -9.12 20.37
N ALA A 135 -4.20 -8.18 19.55
CA ALA A 135 -3.75 -8.06 18.18
C ALA A 135 -2.46 -7.25 18.09
N VAL A 136 -1.48 -7.75 17.34
CA VAL A 136 -0.29 -7.00 16.93
C VAL A 136 -0.52 -6.48 15.53
N LEU A 137 -0.64 -5.16 15.41
CA LEU A 137 -0.69 -4.48 14.12
C LEU A 137 0.72 -3.97 13.82
N PHE A 138 1.23 -4.31 12.65
CA PHE A 138 2.61 -4.01 12.27
C PHE A 138 2.74 -3.35 10.91
N SER A 139 1.75 -3.49 10.02
CA SER A 139 1.86 -2.96 8.67
C SER A 139 1.56 -1.46 8.66
N GLY A 140 2.56 -0.68 8.30
CA GLY A 140 2.48 0.78 8.21
C GLY A 140 1.98 1.30 6.87
N VAL A 141 2.25 2.58 6.64
CA VAL A 141 1.89 3.29 5.41
C VAL A 141 2.49 2.55 4.21
N ASP A 142 1.69 2.35 3.16
CA ASP A 142 2.09 1.63 1.95
C ASP A 142 2.66 0.23 2.21
N HIS A 143 2.23 -0.43 3.29
CA HIS A 143 2.69 -1.76 3.68
C HIS A 143 4.17 -1.83 4.05
N HIS A 144 4.75 -0.71 4.51
CA HIS A 144 6.03 -0.77 5.20
C HIS A 144 5.90 -1.69 6.42
N VAL A 145 6.85 -2.58 6.61
CA VAL A 145 6.87 -3.50 7.76
C VAL A 145 8.09 -3.17 8.62
N PRO A 146 7.98 -3.26 9.95
CA PRO A 146 9.13 -3.04 10.80
C PRO A 146 10.07 -4.24 10.65
N ASN A 147 11.26 -4.13 11.22
CA ASN A 147 12.13 -5.28 11.39
C ASN A 147 11.39 -6.42 12.12
N LEU A 148 11.50 -7.66 11.61
CA LEU A 148 10.76 -8.82 12.14
C LEU A 148 10.99 -9.08 13.64
N ASP A 149 12.18 -8.73 14.17
CA ASP A 149 12.53 -9.01 15.56
C ASP A 149 11.66 -8.25 16.56
N ILE A 150 11.11 -7.08 16.20
CA ILE A 150 10.17 -6.38 17.09
C ILE A 150 8.90 -7.22 17.28
N LEU A 151 8.36 -7.80 16.20
CA LEU A 151 7.21 -8.69 16.28
C LEU A 151 7.58 -9.96 17.04
N SER A 152 8.65 -10.64 16.61
CA SER A 152 9.06 -11.90 17.21
C SER A 152 9.34 -11.76 18.71
N SER A 153 9.94 -10.66 19.16
CA SER A 153 10.17 -10.39 20.57
C SER A 153 8.87 -10.23 21.36
N ILE A 154 7.91 -9.47 20.83
CA ILE A 154 6.59 -9.28 21.45
C ILE A 154 5.84 -10.61 21.54
N LEU A 155 5.80 -11.35 20.43
CA LEU A 155 5.10 -12.62 20.31
C LEU A 155 5.73 -13.70 21.19
N GLU A 156 7.06 -13.73 21.29
CA GLU A 156 7.77 -14.66 22.15
C GLU A 156 7.50 -14.38 23.64
N VAL A 157 7.50 -13.12 24.06
CA VAL A 157 7.10 -12.75 25.44
C VAL A 157 5.65 -13.17 25.71
N ALA A 158 4.73 -12.92 24.77
CA ALA A 158 3.34 -13.33 24.91
C ALA A 158 3.18 -14.85 24.99
N ARG A 159 3.94 -15.61 24.17
CA ARG A 159 3.98 -17.07 24.18
C ARG A 159 4.43 -17.61 25.53
N LEU A 160 5.48 -17.02 26.13
CA LEU A 160 5.96 -17.38 27.47
C LEU A 160 4.91 -17.09 28.55
N LEU A 161 4.16 -16.00 28.41
CA LEU A 161 3.07 -15.62 29.31
C LEU A 161 1.74 -16.33 29.04
N ARG A 162 1.67 -17.15 27.97
CA ARG A 162 0.45 -17.84 27.50
C ARG A 162 -0.70 -16.87 27.25
N ILE A 163 -0.39 -15.73 26.63
CA ILE A 163 -1.37 -14.74 26.18
C ILE A 163 -1.63 -15.00 24.69
N PRO A 164 -2.88 -15.21 24.26
CA PRO A 164 -3.23 -15.39 22.87
C PRO A 164 -3.02 -14.07 22.12
N MET A 165 -2.23 -14.16 21.07
CA MET A 165 -1.94 -13.03 20.19
C MET A 165 -2.56 -13.31 18.84
N ALA A 166 -2.99 -12.25 18.14
CA ALA A 166 -3.34 -12.33 16.74
C ALA A 166 -2.42 -11.38 15.96
N VAL A 167 -1.80 -11.84 14.89
CA VAL A 167 -1.02 -10.96 14.00
C VAL A 167 -1.95 -10.46 12.90
N TRP A 168 -1.97 -9.14 12.68
CA TRP A 168 -2.95 -8.50 11.82
C TRP A 168 -2.33 -7.82 10.61
N ASP A 169 -2.87 -8.14 9.45
CA ASP A 169 -2.54 -7.56 8.16
C ASP A 169 -3.68 -6.63 7.70
N PRO A 170 -3.39 -5.44 7.13
CA PRO A 170 -4.43 -4.53 6.64
C PRO A 170 -5.28 -5.10 5.49
N VAL A 171 -4.75 -6.06 4.73
CA VAL A 171 -5.43 -6.67 3.57
C VAL A 171 -6.12 -7.97 3.98
N LEU A 172 -5.44 -8.82 4.77
CA LEU A 172 -5.98 -10.13 5.16
C LEU A 172 -6.79 -10.13 6.47
N GLY A 173 -6.72 -9.05 7.26
CA GLY A 173 -7.23 -9.04 8.63
C GLY A 173 -6.36 -9.89 9.55
N ALA A 174 -6.99 -10.58 10.51
CA ALA A 174 -6.28 -11.51 11.38
C ALA A 174 -5.67 -12.68 10.57
N ILE A 175 -4.35 -12.76 10.54
CA ILE A 175 -3.61 -13.78 9.80
C ILE A 175 -3.84 -15.13 10.46
N GLY A 176 -4.14 -16.16 9.67
CA GLY A 176 -4.59 -17.44 10.23
C GLY A 176 -6.05 -17.41 10.72
N ALA A 177 -6.89 -16.55 10.12
CA ALA A 177 -8.30 -16.31 10.46
C ALA A 177 -9.12 -17.56 10.82
N THR A 178 -8.85 -18.72 10.20
CA THR A 178 -9.53 -19.99 10.51
C THR A 178 -9.32 -20.48 11.94
N ARG A 179 -8.32 -19.97 12.66
CA ARG A 179 -8.02 -20.31 14.06
C ARG A 179 -8.72 -19.39 15.06
N TYR A 180 -9.23 -18.24 14.61
CA TYR A 180 -9.88 -17.28 15.48
C TYR A 180 -11.38 -17.20 15.21
N PRO A 181 -12.18 -16.86 16.24
CA PRO A 181 -13.58 -16.52 16.06
C PRO A 181 -13.75 -15.30 15.15
N SER A 182 -14.90 -15.19 14.51
CA SER A 182 -15.22 -14.10 13.59
C SER A 182 -15.07 -12.71 14.22
N TRP A 183 -15.32 -12.54 15.52
CA TRP A 183 -15.15 -11.25 16.21
C TRP A 183 -13.69 -10.82 16.38
N VAL A 184 -12.73 -11.76 16.31
CA VAL A 184 -11.30 -11.45 16.24
C VAL A 184 -10.90 -11.13 14.81
N THR A 185 -11.44 -11.84 13.81
CA THR A 185 -11.08 -11.61 12.40
C THR A 185 -11.71 -10.35 11.82
N ASN A 186 -12.89 -9.97 12.32
CA ASN A 186 -13.68 -8.82 11.88
C ASN A 186 -13.45 -7.57 12.74
N GLY A 187 -12.52 -7.62 13.70
CA GLY A 187 -12.25 -6.43 14.49
C GLY A 187 -11.72 -5.32 13.58
N ASP A 188 -12.05 -4.08 13.91
CA ASP A 188 -11.70 -2.94 13.06
C ASP A 188 -10.18 -2.70 13.09
N SER A 189 -9.51 -2.87 11.95
CA SER A 189 -8.14 -2.40 11.76
C SER A 189 -8.18 -1.06 11.05
N ASP A 190 -7.83 -0.01 11.78
CA ASP A 190 -7.35 1.19 11.12
C ASP A 190 -6.13 0.81 10.27
N SER A 191 -6.33 0.82 8.95
CA SER A 191 -5.36 0.38 7.93
C SER A 191 -3.98 1.06 8.01
N VAL A 192 -3.88 2.21 8.70
CA VAL A 192 -2.62 2.89 9.03
C VAL A 192 -2.69 3.34 10.49
N GLY A 193 -2.29 2.45 11.39
CA GLY A 193 -2.13 2.78 12.81
C GLY A 193 -0.97 3.75 13.04
N VAL A 194 -0.88 4.30 14.26
CA VAL A 194 0.22 5.20 14.68
C VAL A 194 1.60 4.59 14.44
N HIS A 195 1.76 3.27 14.56
CA HIS A 195 3.01 2.59 14.24
C HIS A 195 3.50 2.85 12.80
N GLY A 196 2.59 2.96 11.83
CA GLY A 196 2.95 3.22 10.43
C GLY A 196 3.59 4.58 10.21
N VAL A 197 3.27 5.56 11.07
CA VAL A 197 3.93 6.87 11.08
C VAL A 197 5.37 6.73 11.54
N PHE A 198 5.60 6.03 12.65
CA PHE A 198 6.96 5.83 13.16
C PHE A 198 7.86 5.12 12.12
N GLN A 199 7.32 4.13 11.42
CA GLN A 199 8.04 3.40 10.38
C GLN A 199 8.50 4.28 9.20
N LYS A 200 7.72 5.31 8.82
CA LYS A 200 8.13 6.32 7.84
C LYS A 200 9.44 7.03 8.23
N TYR A 201 9.66 7.21 9.53
CA TYR A 201 10.89 7.80 10.08
C TYR A 201 11.97 6.75 10.39
N GLN A 202 11.88 5.55 9.80
CA GLN A 202 12.79 4.42 10.04
C GLN A 202 12.84 3.97 11.51
N ILE A 203 11.70 4.05 12.19
CA ILE A 203 11.54 3.60 13.57
C ILE A 203 10.71 2.33 13.54
N ASP A 204 11.30 1.22 14.01
CA ASP A 204 10.60 -0.06 14.10
C ASP A 204 9.46 0.04 15.11
N ALA A 205 8.22 -0.14 14.63
CA ALA A 205 7.05 0.11 15.46
C ALA A 205 5.95 -0.92 15.28
N ALA A 206 5.23 -1.19 16.37
CA ALA A 206 4.04 -2.04 16.39
C ALA A 206 2.96 -1.45 17.32
N THR A 207 1.69 -1.70 16.99
CA THR A 207 0.56 -1.42 17.87
C THR A 207 0.10 -2.70 18.55
N LEU A 208 -0.07 -2.64 19.87
CA LEU A 208 -0.75 -3.66 20.67
C LEU A 208 -2.21 -3.23 20.87
N LYS A 209 -3.11 -3.93 20.19
CA LYS A 209 -4.55 -3.71 20.26
C LYS A 209 -5.22 -4.75 21.14
N ALA A 210 -5.97 -4.32 22.13
CA ALA A 210 -6.79 -5.22 22.94
C ALA A 210 -8.11 -5.51 22.24
N ILE A 211 -8.45 -6.79 22.09
CA ILE A 211 -9.74 -7.25 21.58
C ILE A 211 -10.51 -7.88 22.74
N ALA A 212 -11.63 -7.27 23.07
CA ALA A 212 -12.56 -7.80 24.06
C ALA A 212 -13.49 -8.82 23.39
N ARG A 213 -13.79 -9.91 24.11
CA ARG A 213 -14.83 -10.84 23.71
C ARG A 213 -16.21 -10.15 23.79
N PRO A 214 -17.04 -10.26 22.75
CA PRO A 214 -18.44 -9.83 22.81
C PRO A 214 -19.22 -10.59 23.88
N GLU A 215 -20.14 -9.93 24.58
CA GLU A 215 -20.95 -10.54 25.66
C GLU A 215 -21.81 -11.72 25.17
N ASP A 216 -22.21 -11.69 23.90
CA ASP A 216 -23.04 -12.68 23.20
C ASP A 216 -22.24 -13.82 22.55
N ALA A 217 -20.91 -13.76 22.57
CA ALA A 217 -20.09 -14.80 21.97
C ALA A 217 -20.24 -16.12 22.75
N THR A 218 -20.51 -17.22 22.05
CA THR A 218 -20.72 -18.56 22.64
C THR A 218 -19.46 -19.41 22.72
N ASP A 219 -18.35 -19.00 22.08
CA ASP A 219 -17.13 -19.79 22.00
C ASP A 219 -16.43 -19.97 23.35
N GLU A 220 -16.31 -21.20 23.83
CA GLU A 220 -15.67 -21.50 25.13
C GLU A 220 -14.14 -21.32 25.11
N LEU A 221 -13.51 -21.43 23.93
CA LEU A 221 -12.04 -21.45 23.78
C LEU A 221 -11.35 -20.13 24.16
N TYR A 222 -12.10 -19.02 24.14
CA TYR A 222 -11.62 -17.66 24.49
C TYR A 222 -12.33 -17.10 25.72
N THR A 223 -12.78 -17.98 26.63
CA THR A 223 -13.35 -17.60 27.94
C THR A 223 -12.33 -17.01 28.90
N LEU A 224 -11.05 -17.30 28.68
CA LEU A 224 -9.93 -16.75 29.44
C LEU A 224 -9.82 -15.26 29.18
N SER A 225 -10.45 -14.53 30.08
CA SER A 225 -10.28 -13.10 30.29
C SER A 225 -8.92 -12.86 30.92
N TYR A 226 -8.06 -12.12 30.23
CA TYR A 226 -6.76 -11.75 30.77
C TYR A 226 -6.90 -10.46 31.58
N ASP A 227 -6.40 -10.52 32.81
CA ASP A 227 -6.38 -9.39 33.71
C ASP A 227 -5.29 -8.38 33.30
N ILE A 228 -5.54 -7.13 33.65
CA ILE A 228 -4.72 -5.95 33.41
C ILE A 228 -3.25 -6.18 33.81
N VAL A 229 -3.01 -6.99 34.85
CA VAL A 229 -1.67 -7.33 35.33
C VAL A 229 -0.86 -8.11 34.29
N LYS A 230 -1.47 -9.10 33.61
CA LYS A 230 -0.75 -9.93 32.63
C LYS A 230 -0.30 -9.11 31.42
N PHE A 231 -1.13 -8.17 30.99
CA PHE A 231 -0.74 -7.22 29.94
C PHE A 231 0.38 -6.29 30.39
N GLY A 232 0.36 -5.84 31.66
CA GLY A 232 1.47 -5.07 32.23
C GLY A 232 2.80 -5.82 32.14
N VAL A 233 2.82 -7.12 32.48
CA VAL A 233 4.02 -7.97 32.37
C VAL A 233 4.45 -8.17 30.91
N LEU A 234 3.49 -8.36 30.00
CA LEU A 234 3.78 -8.43 28.56
C LEU A 234 4.46 -7.15 28.07
N LEU A 235 3.84 -5.99 28.32
CA LEU A 235 4.34 -4.70 27.89
C LEU A 235 5.70 -4.39 28.52
N GLU A 236 5.88 -4.67 29.81
CA GLU A 236 7.18 -4.54 30.46
C GLU A 236 8.25 -5.45 29.82
N GLY A 237 7.91 -6.72 29.58
CA GLY A 237 8.80 -7.68 28.93
C GLY A 237 9.21 -7.23 27.53
N SER A 238 8.25 -6.77 26.73
CA SER A 238 8.49 -6.22 25.39
C SER A 238 9.37 -4.97 25.44
N LEU A 239 9.07 -4.01 26.34
CA LEU A 239 9.88 -2.80 26.51
C LEU A 239 11.30 -3.13 26.96
N ARG A 240 11.48 -4.10 27.87
CA ARG A 240 12.81 -4.56 28.29
C ARG A 240 13.59 -5.21 27.15
N ALA A 241 12.92 -5.98 26.30
CA ALA A 241 13.55 -6.63 25.14
C ALA A 241 14.12 -5.59 24.16
N ILE A 242 13.36 -4.52 23.87
CA ILE A 242 13.79 -3.48 22.91
C ILE A 242 14.74 -2.44 23.54
N ASN A 243 14.53 -2.09 24.81
CA ASN A 243 15.34 -1.05 25.47
C ASN A 243 16.79 -1.51 25.70
N ASN A 244 17.02 -2.80 25.97
CA ASN A 244 18.35 -3.34 26.29
C ASN A 244 19.18 -3.78 25.07
N LEU A 245 18.72 -3.51 23.85
CA LEU A 245 19.53 -3.74 22.65
C LEU A 245 20.76 -2.82 22.65
N LEU A 246 21.93 -3.34 22.33
CA LEU A 246 23.14 -2.53 22.18
C LEU A 246 23.23 -1.84 20.82
N GLU A 247 22.59 -2.44 19.81
CA GLU A 247 22.57 -2.00 18.43
C GLU A 247 21.14 -1.91 17.91
N ARG A 248 20.92 -1.15 16.84
CA ARG A 248 19.63 -1.12 16.15
C ARG A 248 19.33 -2.49 15.54
N LEU A 249 18.05 -2.81 15.36
CA LEU A 249 17.66 -4.02 14.65
C LEU A 249 18.13 -3.93 13.19
N HIS A 250 19.04 -4.82 12.79
CA HIS A 250 19.58 -4.85 11.42
C HIS A 250 20.01 -6.24 10.94
N HIS A 251 20.00 -7.26 11.82
CA HIS A 251 20.46 -8.61 11.49
C HIS A 251 19.35 -9.54 10.96
N SER A 252 18.10 -9.16 11.10
CA SER A 252 16.93 -9.95 10.69
C SER A 252 16.27 -9.41 9.42
N VAL A 253 15.15 -10.02 9.04
CA VAL A 253 14.50 -9.83 7.75
C VAL A 253 13.73 -8.51 7.72
N PHE A 254 14.06 -7.70 6.71
CA PHE A 254 13.21 -6.62 6.19
C PHE A 254 12.44 -7.16 4.98
N PHE A 255 11.17 -6.78 4.83
CA PHE A 255 10.23 -7.31 3.81
C PHE A 255 9.85 -8.78 4.00
N PHE A 256 8.76 -9.00 4.73
CA PHE A 256 8.18 -10.32 4.94
C PHE A 256 6.66 -10.27 4.75
N LEU A 257 6.08 -11.43 4.46
CA LEU A 257 4.65 -11.70 4.60
C LEU A 257 4.44 -12.57 5.82
N ALA A 258 3.56 -12.13 6.72
CA ALA A 258 3.12 -12.97 7.83
C ALA A 258 2.06 -13.95 7.30
N ILE A 259 2.24 -15.25 7.58
CA ILE A 259 1.33 -16.33 7.17
C ILE A 259 0.65 -16.96 8.39
N ASP A 260 1.32 -16.90 9.54
CA ASP A 260 0.82 -17.32 10.85
C ASP A 260 1.44 -16.41 11.92
N GLU A 261 1.02 -16.54 13.19
CA GLU A 261 1.55 -15.74 14.30
C GLU A 261 3.08 -15.76 14.36
N MET A 262 3.69 -16.93 14.17
CA MET A 262 5.15 -17.15 14.27
C MET A 262 5.77 -17.61 12.95
N SER A 263 5.04 -17.53 11.83
CA SER A 263 5.52 -17.96 10.51
C SER A 263 5.51 -16.82 9.51
N PHE A 264 6.70 -16.51 8.99
CA PHE A 264 6.93 -15.39 8.10
C PHE A 264 7.66 -15.85 6.85
N VAL A 265 7.28 -15.30 5.69
CA VAL A 265 7.89 -15.61 4.41
C VAL A 265 8.65 -14.38 3.89
N PRO A 266 9.98 -14.45 3.74
CA PRO A 266 10.76 -13.32 3.24
C PRO A 266 10.50 -13.03 1.76
N LEU A 267 10.80 -11.81 1.34
CA LEU A 267 10.71 -11.33 -0.06
C LEU A 267 11.26 -12.31 -1.10
N SER A 268 12.38 -12.98 -0.80
CA SER A 268 13.03 -13.92 -1.71
C SER A 268 12.16 -15.11 -2.11
N PHE A 269 11.14 -15.46 -1.31
CA PHE A 269 10.27 -16.61 -1.58
C PHE A 269 9.01 -16.24 -2.37
N TYR A 270 8.41 -15.08 -2.10
CA TYR A 270 7.16 -14.70 -2.76
C TYR A 270 7.37 -13.90 -4.05
N LEU A 271 8.47 -13.14 -4.17
CA LEU A 271 8.74 -12.34 -5.38
C LEU A 271 8.86 -13.19 -6.66
N PRO A 272 9.50 -14.38 -6.66
CA PRO A 272 9.58 -15.24 -7.86
C PRO A 272 8.22 -15.63 -8.44
N VAL A 273 7.18 -15.77 -7.60
CA VAL A 273 5.83 -16.15 -8.04
C VAL A 273 5.24 -15.07 -8.93
N VAL A 274 5.29 -13.81 -8.47
CA VAL A 274 4.78 -12.67 -9.25
C VAL A 274 5.68 -12.40 -10.45
N ALA A 275 7.00 -12.54 -10.28
CA ALA A 275 7.95 -12.39 -11.38
C ALA A 275 7.69 -13.38 -12.51
N ALA A 276 7.27 -14.62 -12.22
CA ALA A 276 6.92 -15.61 -13.24
C ALA A 276 5.69 -15.19 -14.06
N ILE A 277 4.65 -14.64 -13.41
CA ILE A 277 3.44 -14.13 -14.08
C ILE A 277 3.81 -12.94 -14.97
N VAL A 278 4.57 -11.97 -14.43
CA VAL A 278 5.02 -10.79 -15.17
C VAL A 278 5.95 -11.20 -16.32
N ALA A 279 6.83 -12.16 -16.13
CA ALA A 279 7.72 -12.67 -17.18
C ALA A 279 6.91 -13.22 -18.37
N GLY A 280 5.82 -13.97 -18.11
CA GLY A 280 4.90 -14.41 -19.16
C GLY A 280 4.31 -13.24 -19.96
N TYR A 281 3.93 -12.16 -19.28
CA TYR A 281 3.43 -10.96 -19.93
C TYR A 281 4.50 -10.22 -20.75
N VAL A 282 5.73 -10.11 -20.23
CA VAL A 282 6.87 -9.55 -20.96
C VAL A 282 7.20 -10.38 -22.20
N ILE A 283 7.21 -11.72 -22.10
CA ILE A 283 7.42 -12.61 -23.25
C ILE A 283 6.38 -12.33 -24.33
N HIS A 284 5.10 -12.17 -23.98
CA HIS A 284 4.05 -11.75 -24.93
C HIS A 284 4.36 -10.40 -25.59
N GLY A 285 4.86 -9.42 -24.84
CA GLY A 285 5.33 -8.14 -25.39
C GLY A 285 6.47 -8.30 -26.39
N VAL A 286 7.45 -9.14 -26.06
CA VAL A 286 8.63 -9.42 -26.91
C VAL A 286 8.23 -10.17 -28.18
N THR A 287 7.32 -11.15 -28.12
CA THR A 287 6.86 -11.87 -29.31
C THR A 287 6.08 -10.94 -30.25
N MET A 288 5.28 -10.02 -29.71
CA MET A 288 4.64 -8.97 -30.50
C MET A 288 5.68 -8.07 -31.18
N TRP A 289 6.71 -7.63 -30.46
CA TRP A 289 7.81 -6.83 -31.00
C TRP A 289 8.57 -7.56 -32.11
N GLN A 290 8.90 -8.84 -31.90
CA GLN A 290 9.56 -9.65 -32.92
C GLN A 290 8.70 -9.76 -34.19
N SER A 291 7.38 -9.86 -34.07
CA SER A 291 6.47 -9.86 -35.23
C SER A 291 6.50 -8.57 -36.06
N LEU A 292 7.00 -7.47 -35.48
CA LEU A 292 7.16 -6.16 -36.14
C LEU A 292 8.54 -5.95 -36.77
N VAL A 293 9.56 -6.68 -36.30
CA VAL A 293 10.96 -6.50 -36.72
C VAL A 293 11.47 -7.64 -37.59
N ALA A 294 10.90 -8.85 -37.46
CA ALA A 294 11.37 -10.01 -38.21
C ALA A 294 11.19 -9.82 -39.73
N PRO A 295 12.27 -9.89 -40.54
CA PRO A 295 12.14 -10.03 -41.97
C PRO A 295 11.50 -11.39 -42.28
N ALA A 296 10.83 -11.51 -43.43
CA ALA A 296 10.04 -12.68 -43.84
C ALA A 296 10.82 -14.02 -44.00
N GLY A 297 12.03 -14.17 -43.45
CA GLY A 297 12.91 -15.33 -43.65
C GLY A 297 13.81 -15.69 -42.46
N GLY A 298 13.29 -15.65 -41.22
CA GLY A 298 14.05 -16.02 -40.01
C GLY A 298 13.66 -17.38 -39.44
N SER A 299 14.47 -18.40 -39.76
CA SER A 299 14.58 -19.75 -39.16
C SER A 299 13.32 -20.63 -39.11
N GLY A 300 13.09 -21.41 -40.16
CA GLY A 300 12.22 -22.60 -40.14
C GLY A 300 11.32 -22.83 -41.37
N ALA A 301 11.16 -21.84 -42.24
CA ALA A 301 10.28 -21.95 -43.40
C ALA A 301 11.07 -21.84 -44.71
N GLU A 302 11.65 -22.96 -45.15
CA GLU A 302 12.34 -23.05 -46.45
C GLU A 302 11.35 -23.18 -47.64
N ASN A 303 10.03 -23.02 -47.45
CA ASN A 303 9.02 -23.27 -48.49
C ASN A 303 7.80 -22.33 -48.52
N SER A 304 7.85 -21.13 -47.90
CA SER A 304 6.75 -20.17 -48.04
C SER A 304 7.08 -19.09 -49.06
N GLU A 305 6.49 -19.19 -50.25
CA GLU A 305 6.50 -18.15 -51.29
C GLU A 305 6.05 -16.79 -50.69
N PRO A 306 6.62 -15.66 -51.12
CA PRO A 306 6.17 -14.34 -50.69
C PRO A 306 4.71 -14.13 -51.07
N GLU A 307 3.88 -13.62 -50.15
CA GLU A 307 2.52 -13.15 -50.44
C GLU A 307 2.60 -12.05 -51.52
N THR A 308 2.41 -12.47 -52.76
CA THR A 308 2.39 -11.60 -53.94
C THR A 308 0.94 -11.29 -54.25
N LYS A 309 0.55 -10.01 -54.10
CA LYS A 309 -0.73 -9.56 -54.67
C LYS A 309 -0.49 -9.22 -56.13
N THR A 310 -1.12 -9.98 -57.02
CA THR A 310 -1.20 -9.65 -58.45
C THR A 310 -2.22 -8.54 -58.62
N VAL A 311 -1.74 -7.34 -58.94
CA VAL A 311 -2.61 -6.23 -59.32
C VAL A 311 -2.74 -6.25 -60.84
N VAL A 312 -3.98 -6.38 -61.31
CA VAL A 312 -4.30 -6.29 -62.74
C VAL A 312 -4.42 -4.82 -63.10
N ILE A 313 -3.43 -4.30 -63.83
CA ILE A 313 -3.49 -2.93 -64.36
C ILE A 313 -4.03 -3.03 -65.79
N SER A 314 -5.19 -2.41 -66.02
CA SER A 314 -5.85 -2.38 -67.33
C SER A 314 -5.81 -0.95 -67.88
N ASP A 315 -4.87 -0.69 -68.79
CA ASP A 315 -4.74 0.60 -69.47
C ASP A 315 -5.40 0.54 -70.85
N GLY A 316 -6.69 0.19 -70.94
CA GLY A 316 -7.56 0.31 -72.12
C GLY A 316 -7.12 -0.32 -73.47
N LYS A 317 -5.89 -0.84 -73.57
CA LYS A 317 -5.20 -1.39 -74.74
C LYS A 317 -4.29 -2.57 -74.38
N SER A 318 -4.01 -2.80 -73.10
CA SER A 318 -3.20 -3.93 -72.61
C SER A 318 -3.52 -4.22 -71.14
N VAL A 319 -3.65 -5.51 -70.81
CA VAL A 319 -3.72 -6.01 -69.43
C VAL A 319 -2.32 -6.46 -69.03
N ARG A 320 -1.77 -5.89 -67.96
CA ARG A 320 -0.49 -6.32 -67.37
C ARG A 320 -0.72 -6.76 -65.93
N ASN A 321 -0.22 -7.95 -65.59
CA ASN A 321 -0.19 -8.45 -64.22
C ASN A 321 1.10 -7.96 -63.57
N ALA A 322 0.99 -7.08 -62.58
CA ALA A 322 2.13 -6.65 -61.76
C ALA A 322 2.09 -7.41 -60.43
N THR A 323 3.14 -8.16 -60.13
CA THR A 323 3.35 -8.80 -58.83
C THR A 323 4.03 -7.80 -57.91
N VAL A 324 3.32 -7.33 -56.88
CA VAL A 324 3.90 -6.46 -55.86
C VAL A 324 4.25 -7.32 -54.65
N GLU A 325 5.52 -7.30 -54.25
CA GLU A 325 5.96 -7.90 -52.98
C GLU A 325 5.40 -7.06 -51.82
N LEU A 326 4.51 -7.68 -51.02
CA LEU A 326 3.95 -7.01 -49.86
C LEU A 326 5.00 -7.01 -48.73
N ARG A 327 5.89 -6.00 -48.74
CA ARG A 327 6.86 -5.83 -47.64
C ARG A 327 6.09 -5.50 -46.37
N ARG A 328 6.12 -6.39 -45.37
CA ARG A 328 5.49 -6.14 -44.07
C ARG A 328 6.07 -4.82 -43.50
N PRO A 329 5.22 -3.90 -43.03
CA PRO A 329 5.68 -2.63 -42.48
C PRO A 329 6.48 -2.90 -41.21
N ILE A 330 7.79 -2.64 -41.28
CA ILE A 330 8.68 -2.68 -40.12
C ILE A 330 8.33 -1.49 -39.23
N ALA A 331 8.25 -1.69 -37.91
CA ALA A 331 8.07 -0.58 -36.98
C ALA A 331 9.25 0.40 -37.10
N GLY A 332 8.98 1.59 -37.62
CA GLY A 332 9.95 2.68 -37.69
C GLY A 332 9.86 3.62 -36.49
N LEU A 333 10.82 4.53 -36.40
CA LEU A 333 10.84 5.59 -35.40
C LEU A 333 9.53 6.41 -35.31
N PRO A 334 8.84 6.74 -36.42
CA PRO A 334 7.56 7.47 -36.35
C PRO A 334 6.46 6.70 -35.62
N GLN A 335 6.35 5.39 -35.83
CA GLN A 335 5.35 4.55 -35.17
C GLN A 335 5.62 4.47 -33.67
N VAL A 336 6.89 4.33 -33.27
CA VAL A 336 7.31 4.35 -31.86
C VAL A 336 6.97 5.70 -31.20
N ILE A 337 7.33 6.81 -31.84
CA ILE A 337 7.03 8.16 -31.32
C ILE A 337 5.52 8.37 -31.14
N SER A 338 4.72 7.98 -32.14
CA SER A 338 3.27 8.14 -32.06
C SER A 338 2.62 7.27 -30.97
N ALA A 339 3.05 6.01 -30.81
CA ALA A 339 2.57 5.12 -29.75
C ALA A 339 2.97 5.65 -28.37
N LEU A 340 4.20 6.14 -28.23
CA LEU A 340 4.66 6.81 -27.02
C LEU A 340 3.84 8.07 -26.73
N GLY A 341 3.49 8.85 -27.77
CA GLY A 341 2.61 10.01 -27.65
C GLY A 341 1.22 9.66 -27.09
N ILE A 342 0.62 8.56 -27.54
CA ILE A 342 -0.65 8.04 -26.99
C ILE A 342 -0.49 7.67 -25.51
N LEU A 343 0.60 6.98 -25.15
CA LEU A 343 0.87 6.54 -23.79
C LEU A 343 1.12 7.72 -22.84
N VAL A 344 1.86 8.73 -23.29
CA VAL A 344 2.07 9.99 -22.54
C VAL A 344 0.74 10.74 -22.39
N ALA A 345 -0.07 10.81 -23.44
CA ALA A 345 -1.41 11.41 -23.36
C ALA A 345 -2.28 10.69 -22.33
N ALA A 346 -2.20 9.35 -22.24
CA ALA A 346 -2.91 8.58 -21.23
C ALA A 346 -2.47 8.94 -19.80
N HIS A 347 -1.18 9.14 -19.56
CA HIS A 347 -0.65 9.59 -18.27
C HIS A 347 -1.12 11.01 -17.91
N VAL A 348 -1.07 11.95 -18.87
CA VAL A 348 -1.57 13.32 -18.66
C VAL A 348 -3.06 13.30 -18.34
N CYS A 349 -3.85 12.50 -19.05
CA CYS A 349 -5.27 12.30 -18.78
C CYS A 349 -5.52 11.71 -17.38
N ALA A 350 -4.71 10.73 -16.95
CA ALA A 350 -4.86 10.11 -15.64
C ALA A 350 -4.54 11.10 -14.51
N ILE A 351 -3.44 11.84 -14.62
CA ILE A 351 -3.04 12.86 -13.64
C ILE A 351 -4.10 13.97 -13.58
N GLY A 352 -4.55 14.46 -14.74
CA GLY A 352 -5.62 15.47 -14.83
C GLY A 352 -6.94 14.95 -14.24
N GLY A 353 -7.30 13.70 -14.52
CA GLY A 353 -8.48 13.04 -13.95
C GLY A 353 -8.42 12.93 -12.43
N VAL A 354 -7.27 12.52 -11.88
CA VAL A 354 -7.05 12.47 -10.42
C VAL A 354 -7.16 13.86 -9.80
N TRP A 355 -6.62 14.89 -10.47
CA TRP A 355 -6.75 16.27 -10.01
C TRP A 355 -8.20 16.76 -9.99
N VAL A 356 -8.98 16.45 -11.03
CA VAL A 356 -10.42 16.74 -11.10
C VAL A 356 -11.17 16.00 -9.99
N LEU A 357 -10.88 14.71 -9.77
CA LEU A 357 -11.48 13.92 -8.69
C LEU A 357 -11.17 14.54 -7.33
N ARG A 358 -9.91 14.95 -7.07
CA ARG A 358 -9.51 15.57 -5.81
C ARG A 358 -10.25 16.89 -5.56
N MET A 359 -10.40 17.73 -6.58
CA MET A 359 -11.10 19.02 -6.45
C MET A 359 -12.60 18.84 -6.21
N LEU A 360 -13.22 17.91 -6.93
CA LEU A 360 -14.67 17.72 -6.90
C LEU A 360 -15.14 16.80 -5.76
N HIS A 361 -14.28 15.92 -5.25
CA HIS A 361 -14.62 14.98 -4.18
C HIS A 361 -15.20 15.65 -2.93
N ARG A 362 -14.64 16.80 -2.52
CA ARG A 362 -15.16 17.57 -1.37
C ARG A 362 -16.55 18.17 -1.59
N THR A 363 -17.04 18.21 -2.83
CA THR A 363 -18.29 18.89 -3.22
C THR A 363 -19.39 17.94 -3.71
N THR A 364 -19.05 16.76 -4.22
CA THR A 364 -20.01 15.88 -4.90
C THR A 364 -20.26 14.57 -4.14
N ARG A 365 -21.53 14.27 -3.86
CA ARG A 365 -21.97 12.94 -3.39
C ARG A 365 -21.90 11.84 -4.47
N PHE A 366 -21.48 12.19 -5.69
CA PHE A 366 -21.48 11.34 -6.89
C PHE A 366 -20.06 11.00 -7.39
N SER A 367 -19.08 10.88 -6.48
CA SER A 367 -17.67 10.61 -6.82
C SER A 367 -17.48 9.37 -7.71
N ASP A 368 -18.31 8.37 -7.51
CA ASP A 368 -18.34 7.08 -8.18
C ASP A 368 -18.84 7.23 -9.63
N VAL A 369 -19.96 7.91 -9.83
CA VAL A 369 -20.47 8.24 -11.17
C VAL A 369 -19.47 9.13 -11.92
N LEU A 370 -18.89 10.13 -11.23
CA LEU A 370 -17.88 11.01 -11.81
C LEU A 370 -16.65 10.23 -12.26
N PHE A 371 -16.14 9.31 -11.44
CA PHE A 371 -14.96 8.53 -11.78
C PHE A 371 -15.19 7.61 -12.98
N ILE A 372 -16.33 6.92 -13.01
CA ILE A 372 -16.72 6.08 -14.16
C ILE A 372 -16.90 6.94 -15.42
N PHE A 373 -17.56 8.09 -15.30
CA PHE A 373 -17.77 9.01 -16.42
C PHE A 373 -16.44 9.58 -16.96
N LEU A 374 -15.53 10.00 -16.08
CA LEU A 374 -14.19 10.44 -16.46
C LEU A 374 -13.43 9.34 -17.18
N HIS A 375 -13.46 8.10 -16.66
CA HIS A 375 -12.81 6.98 -17.33
C HIS A 375 -13.38 6.74 -18.74
N ALA A 376 -14.70 6.69 -18.90
CA ALA A 376 -15.35 6.45 -20.18
C ALA A 376 -15.05 7.57 -21.20
N THR A 377 -15.11 8.84 -20.77
CA THR A 377 -14.85 10.00 -21.64
C THR A 377 -13.39 10.10 -22.07
N LEU A 378 -12.44 9.94 -21.14
CA LEU A 378 -11.01 9.98 -21.42
C LEU A 378 -10.55 8.81 -22.30
N SER A 379 -11.02 7.59 -22.03
CA SER A 379 -10.74 6.42 -22.87
C SER A 379 -11.28 6.59 -24.29
N SER A 380 -12.50 7.15 -24.44
CA SER A 380 -13.07 7.45 -25.76
C SER A 380 -12.25 8.52 -26.51
N GLY A 381 -11.82 9.57 -25.81
CA GLY A 381 -10.93 10.59 -26.34
C GLY A 381 -9.60 10.03 -26.85
N LEU A 382 -8.93 9.20 -26.03
CA LEU A 382 -7.67 8.54 -26.42
C LEU A 382 -7.85 7.60 -27.61
N ARG A 383 -8.95 6.85 -27.64
CA ARG A 383 -9.27 6.01 -28.80
C ARG A 383 -9.47 6.84 -30.07
N SER A 384 -10.14 7.99 -29.97
CA SER A 384 -10.31 8.89 -31.11
C SER A 384 -8.98 9.45 -31.62
N LEU A 385 -8.02 9.71 -30.73
CA LEU A 385 -6.68 10.15 -31.07
C LEU A 385 -5.89 9.01 -31.74
N PHE A 386 -5.98 7.80 -31.21
CA PHE A 386 -5.34 6.60 -31.77
C PHE A 386 -5.82 6.32 -33.20
N LEU A 387 -7.13 6.40 -33.45
CA LEU A 387 -7.71 6.18 -34.78
C LEU A 387 -7.34 7.27 -35.81
N ARG A 388 -6.78 8.40 -35.39
CA ARG A 388 -6.28 9.47 -36.27
C ARG A 388 -4.81 9.26 -36.69
N LEU A 389 -4.13 8.26 -36.15
CA LEU A 389 -2.76 7.95 -36.54
C LEU A 389 -2.69 7.49 -38.01
N PRO A 390 -1.59 7.82 -38.72
CA PRO A 390 -1.44 7.41 -40.11
C PRO A 390 -1.42 5.87 -40.22
N PRO A 391 -1.97 5.29 -41.29
CA PRO A 391 -1.88 3.85 -41.52
C PRO A 391 -0.43 3.40 -41.72
N PRO A 392 -0.08 2.13 -41.41
CA PRO A 392 -0.96 1.04 -40.98
C PRO A 392 -1.23 1.03 -39.46
N LEU A 393 -2.51 1.07 -39.08
CA LEU A 393 -2.95 1.13 -37.69
C LEU A 393 -2.54 -0.12 -36.87
N ASP A 394 -2.43 -1.27 -37.53
CA ASP A 394 -2.00 -2.54 -36.90
C ASP A 394 -0.59 -2.46 -36.33
N VAL A 395 0.30 -1.70 -36.98
CA VAL A 395 1.67 -1.48 -36.49
C VAL A 395 1.63 -0.59 -35.25
N HIS A 396 0.87 0.50 -35.29
CA HIS A 396 0.69 1.38 -34.13
C HIS A 396 0.09 0.64 -32.93
N SER A 397 -0.91 -0.22 -33.17
CA SER A 397 -1.55 -1.06 -32.14
C SER A 397 -0.55 -2.00 -31.46
N LYS A 398 0.26 -2.72 -32.24
CA LYS A 398 1.26 -3.64 -31.70
C LYS A 398 2.39 -2.91 -30.97
N VAL A 399 2.89 -1.79 -31.50
CA VAL A 399 3.93 -0.99 -30.83
C VAL A 399 3.40 -0.43 -29.50
N LEU A 400 2.19 0.13 -29.49
CA LEU A 400 1.54 0.59 -28.26
C LEU A 400 1.35 -0.55 -27.25
N SER A 401 0.94 -1.73 -27.72
CA SER A 401 0.83 -2.93 -26.88
C SER A 401 2.16 -3.32 -26.24
N CYS A 402 3.27 -3.28 -26.97
CA CYS A 402 4.60 -3.55 -26.42
C CYS A 402 5.00 -2.55 -25.33
N LEU A 403 4.72 -1.25 -25.55
CA LEU A 403 5.02 -0.20 -24.56
C LEU A 403 4.18 -0.37 -23.30
N ILE A 404 2.88 -0.66 -23.44
CA ILE A 404 1.97 -0.96 -22.34
C ILE A 404 2.47 -2.16 -21.52
N VAL A 405 2.84 -3.25 -22.21
CA VAL A 405 3.37 -4.46 -21.56
C VAL A 405 4.63 -4.14 -20.76
N ALA A 406 5.56 -3.39 -21.35
CA ALA A 406 6.81 -3.03 -20.69
C ALA A 406 6.55 -2.17 -19.44
N GLU A 407 5.77 -1.11 -19.58
CA GLU A 407 5.49 -0.19 -18.47
C GLU A 407 4.69 -0.86 -17.36
N TRP A 408 3.59 -1.56 -17.69
CA TRP A 408 2.75 -2.21 -16.69
C TRP A 408 3.49 -3.32 -15.95
N SER A 409 4.30 -4.13 -16.66
CA SER A 409 5.19 -5.10 -16.03
C SER A 409 6.15 -4.47 -15.03
N THR A 410 6.75 -3.33 -15.38
CA THR A 410 7.65 -2.62 -14.44
C THR A 410 6.92 -2.06 -13.23
N ILE A 411 5.75 -1.47 -13.42
CA ILE A 411 4.91 -0.96 -12.32
C ILE A 411 4.54 -2.10 -11.37
N LEU A 412 4.07 -3.23 -11.90
CA LEU A 412 3.69 -4.39 -11.10
C LEU A 412 4.87 -4.95 -10.29
N MET A 413 6.06 -5.07 -10.89
CA MET A 413 7.25 -5.56 -10.19
C MET A 413 7.71 -4.62 -9.08
N ILE A 414 7.81 -3.32 -9.37
CA ILE A 414 8.19 -2.31 -8.37
C ILE A 414 7.16 -2.31 -7.23
N THR A 415 5.87 -2.32 -7.56
CA THR A 415 4.79 -2.33 -6.57
C THR A 415 4.83 -3.59 -5.71
N THR A 416 5.07 -4.77 -6.30
CA THR A 416 5.16 -6.03 -5.56
C THR A 416 6.32 -6.05 -4.56
N MET A 417 7.45 -5.41 -4.88
CA MET A 417 8.60 -5.33 -3.98
C MET A 417 8.30 -4.51 -2.73
N PHE A 418 7.53 -3.42 -2.85
CA PHE A 418 7.22 -2.53 -1.73
C PHE A 418 5.91 -2.90 -1.03
N HIS A 419 4.92 -3.36 -1.77
CA HIS A 419 3.60 -3.72 -1.29
C HIS A 419 3.09 -4.93 -2.08
N PHE A 420 3.37 -6.12 -1.55
CA PHE A 420 3.08 -7.38 -2.20
C PHE A 420 1.65 -7.47 -2.77
N TRP A 421 0.63 -7.22 -1.95
CA TRP A 421 -0.78 -7.34 -2.40
C TRP A 421 -1.16 -6.35 -3.50
N ALA A 422 -0.67 -5.11 -3.43
CA ALA A 422 -0.92 -4.08 -4.44
C ALA A 422 -0.26 -4.37 -5.79
N GLY A 423 0.78 -5.21 -5.84
CA GLY A 423 1.37 -5.70 -7.09
C GLY A 423 0.84 -7.06 -7.53
N ALA A 424 0.71 -8.01 -6.60
CA ALA A 424 0.31 -9.38 -6.88
C ALA A 424 -1.15 -9.48 -7.36
N ILE A 425 -2.11 -8.85 -6.67
CA ILE A 425 -3.52 -8.91 -7.06
C ILE A 425 -3.73 -8.31 -8.46
N PRO A 426 -3.24 -7.09 -8.76
CA PRO A 426 -3.37 -6.55 -10.10
C PRO A 426 -2.64 -7.36 -11.16
N SER A 427 -1.50 -8.00 -10.85
CA SER A 427 -0.83 -8.87 -11.83
C SER A 427 -1.73 -10.03 -12.28
N VAL A 428 -2.43 -10.68 -11.36
CA VAL A 428 -3.34 -11.80 -11.67
C VAL A 428 -4.60 -11.32 -12.40
N VAL A 429 -5.14 -10.18 -11.98
CA VAL A 429 -6.45 -9.69 -12.44
C VAL A 429 -6.35 -8.93 -13.78
N THR A 430 -5.31 -8.12 -13.99
CA THR A 430 -5.22 -7.21 -15.14
C THR A 430 -4.51 -7.80 -16.35
N ILE A 431 -3.54 -8.70 -16.15
CA ILE A 431 -2.74 -9.26 -17.25
C ILE A 431 -3.61 -10.03 -18.25
N PRO A 432 -4.53 -10.94 -17.86
CA PRO A 432 -5.31 -11.69 -18.84
C PRO A 432 -6.23 -10.80 -19.70
N PRO A 433 -7.02 -9.84 -19.14
CA PRO A 433 -7.77 -8.88 -19.94
C PRO A 433 -6.90 -8.02 -20.86
N PHE A 434 -5.71 -7.61 -20.39
CA PHE A 434 -4.81 -6.79 -21.19
C PHE A 434 -4.20 -7.57 -22.35
N ILE A 435 -3.80 -8.83 -22.16
CA ILE A 435 -3.37 -9.71 -23.25
C ILE A 435 -4.51 -9.86 -24.27
N LEU A 436 -5.74 -10.12 -23.81
CA LEU A 436 -6.88 -10.27 -24.71
C LEU A 436 -7.12 -9.02 -25.57
N ALA A 437 -6.95 -7.83 -24.99
CA ALA A 437 -7.07 -6.55 -25.66
C ALA A 437 -5.99 -6.28 -26.73
N THR A 438 -4.83 -6.94 -26.63
CA THR A 438 -3.77 -6.82 -27.65
C THR A 438 -4.01 -7.68 -28.90
N PHE A 439 -4.95 -8.63 -28.85
CA PHE A 439 -5.26 -9.45 -30.02
C PHE A 439 -6.13 -8.69 -31.03
N ALA A 440 -5.86 -8.89 -32.32
CA ALA A 440 -6.67 -8.38 -33.42
C ALA A 440 -8.00 -9.16 -33.53
N LEU A 441 -8.92 -8.92 -32.59
CA LEU A 441 -10.23 -9.58 -32.55
C LEU A 441 -11.11 -9.10 -33.72
N THR A 442 -11.51 -10.04 -34.58
CA THR A 442 -12.31 -9.75 -35.79
C THR A 442 -13.80 -9.55 -35.48
N SER A 443 -14.34 -10.29 -34.51
CA SER A 443 -15.75 -10.20 -34.12
C SER A 443 -16.05 -8.93 -33.32
N ALA A 444 -17.13 -8.23 -33.65
CA ALA A 444 -17.62 -7.09 -32.87
C ALA A 444 -17.98 -7.50 -31.43
N ILE A 445 -18.54 -8.70 -31.24
CA ILE A 445 -18.89 -9.25 -29.93
C ILE A 445 -17.61 -9.46 -29.11
N ALA A 446 -16.57 -10.04 -29.72
CA ALA A 446 -15.30 -10.28 -29.04
C ALA A 446 -14.62 -8.98 -28.60
N ARG A 447 -14.66 -7.93 -29.45
CA ARG A 447 -14.13 -6.60 -29.10
C ARG A 447 -14.91 -5.94 -27.96
N SER A 448 -16.24 -6.00 -28.00
CA SER A 448 -17.10 -5.49 -26.90
C SER A 448 -16.85 -6.25 -25.60
N PHE A 449 -16.66 -7.56 -25.67
CA PHE A 449 -16.33 -8.39 -24.51
C PHE A 449 -14.95 -8.05 -23.93
N SER A 450 -13.93 -7.91 -24.78
CA SER A 450 -12.59 -7.47 -24.36
C SER A 450 -12.62 -6.10 -23.69
N ARG A 451 -13.35 -5.12 -24.26
CA ARG A 451 -13.60 -3.81 -23.61
C ARG A 451 -14.23 -3.93 -22.23
N ALA A 452 -15.27 -4.76 -22.11
CA ALA A 452 -15.95 -4.96 -20.84
C ALA A 452 -15.02 -5.54 -19.78
N LEU A 453 -14.15 -6.48 -20.15
CA LEU A 453 -13.13 -7.04 -19.24
C LEU A 453 -12.10 -5.99 -18.82
N VAL A 454 -11.59 -5.18 -19.76
CA VAL A 454 -10.65 -4.09 -19.44
C VAL A 454 -11.28 -3.06 -18.49
N LEU A 455 -12.55 -2.72 -18.72
CA LEU A 455 -13.30 -1.81 -17.85
C LEU A 455 -13.55 -2.42 -16.46
N ALA A 456 -13.83 -3.72 -16.38
CA ALA A 456 -14.04 -4.42 -15.11
C ALA A 456 -12.79 -4.41 -14.21
N VAL A 457 -11.59 -4.41 -14.82
CA VAL A 457 -10.30 -4.37 -14.11
C VAL A 457 -9.66 -2.97 -14.11
N ALA A 458 -10.38 -1.94 -14.54
CA ALA A 458 -9.90 -0.56 -14.47
C ALA A 458 -10.01 -0.01 -13.04
N PRO A 459 -9.20 1.00 -12.66
CA PRO A 459 -9.22 1.56 -11.31
C PRO A 459 -10.57 2.02 -10.77
N PRO A 460 -11.49 2.65 -11.55
CA PRO A 460 -12.81 3.01 -11.04
C PRO A 460 -13.59 1.78 -10.55
N SER A 461 -13.55 0.69 -11.31
CA SER A 461 -14.22 -0.58 -10.98
C SER A 461 -13.54 -1.26 -9.79
N ALA A 462 -12.20 -1.31 -9.77
CA ALA A 462 -11.44 -1.89 -8.67
C ALA A 462 -11.69 -1.15 -7.35
N ILE A 463 -11.71 0.19 -7.36
CA ILE A 463 -12.01 1.00 -6.18
C ILE A 463 -13.48 0.87 -5.76
N ALA A 464 -14.41 0.75 -6.71
CA ALA A 464 -15.81 0.47 -6.38
C ALA A 464 -16.00 -0.90 -5.71
N ILE A 465 -15.30 -1.92 -6.19
CA ILE A 465 -15.30 -3.26 -5.58
C ILE A 465 -14.67 -3.21 -4.18
N ALA A 466 -13.52 -2.55 -4.03
CA ALA A 466 -12.85 -2.41 -2.74
C ALA A 466 -13.73 -1.64 -1.73
N ALA A 467 -14.40 -0.57 -2.17
CA ALA A 467 -15.35 0.16 -1.35
C ALA A 467 -16.53 -0.71 -0.92
N TRP A 468 -17.08 -1.50 -1.84
CA TRP A 468 -18.15 -2.46 -1.54
C TRP A 468 -17.71 -3.54 -0.53
N MET A 469 -16.53 -4.12 -0.72
CA MET A 469 -15.95 -5.11 0.22
C MET A 469 -15.70 -4.52 1.60
N ALA A 470 -15.30 -3.25 1.67
CA ALA A 470 -15.06 -2.55 2.93
C ALA A 470 -16.32 -1.93 3.55
N GLU A 471 -17.52 -2.19 2.99
CA GLU A 471 -18.78 -1.57 3.39
C GLU A 471 -18.72 -0.03 3.44
N LYS A 472 -17.82 0.57 2.64
CA LYS A 472 -17.59 2.01 2.56
C LYS A 472 -18.14 2.55 1.24
N ARG A 473 -18.44 3.84 1.22
CA ARG A 473 -18.70 4.55 -0.04
C ARG A 473 -17.39 4.80 -0.77
N VAL A 474 -17.44 4.84 -2.10
CA VAL A 474 -16.29 5.21 -2.94
C VAL A 474 -15.72 6.57 -2.51
N SER A 475 -16.58 7.56 -2.20
CA SER A 475 -16.11 8.83 -1.64
C SER A 475 -15.29 8.66 -0.36
N VAL A 476 -15.66 7.77 0.56
CA VAL A 476 -14.90 7.57 1.80
C VAL A 476 -13.53 6.98 1.49
N VAL A 477 -13.47 5.91 0.69
CA VAL A 477 -12.19 5.28 0.28
C VAL A 477 -11.28 6.28 -0.41
N LEU A 478 -11.82 7.06 -1.33
CA LEU A 478 -11.06 8.08 -2.03
C LEU A 478 -10.55 9.16 -1.05
N SER A 479 -11.38 9.61 -0.10
CA SER A 479 -11.00 10.54 0.97
C SER A 479 -9.86 10.01 1.82
N ASP A 480 -9.92 8.72 2.19
CA ASP A 480 -8.91 8.04 2.99
C ASP A 480 -7.57 8.02 2.22
N LEU A 481 -7.58 7.69 0.93
CA LEU A 481 -6.39 7.73 0.07
C LEU A 481 -5.77 9.13 -0.02
N TRP A 482 -6.58 10.19 -0.15
CA TRP A 482 -6.05 11.56 -0.16
C TRP A 482 -5.49 11.99 1.19
N MET A 483 -6.15 11.62 2.29
CA MET A 483 -5.65 11.89 3.63
C MET A 483 -4.31 11.17 3.84
N GLN A 484 -4.20 9.91 3.44
CA GLN A 484 -2.95 9.15 3.53
C GLN A 484 -1.84 9.76 2.67
N GLN A 485 -2.13 10.24 1.46
CA GLN A 485 -1.14 10.94 0.66
C GLN A 485 -0.72 12.28 1.30
N GLU A 486 -1.67 13.07 1.81
CA GLU A 486 -1.40 14.41 2.34
C GLU A 486 -0.68 14.38 3.69
N VAL A 487 -1.09 13.49 4.59
CA VAL A 487 -0.53 13.38 5.93
C VAL A 487 0.71 12.49 5.91
N HIS A 488 0.58 11.29 5.35
CA HIS A 488 1.61 10.27 5.46
C HIS A 488 2.58 10.24 4.28
N GLY A 489 2.23 10.86 3.15
CA GLY A 489 3.04 10.81 1.93
C GLY A 489 2.86 9.52 1.14
N SER A 490 1.74 8.81 1.33
CA SER A 490 1.46 7.54 0.65
C SER A 490 1.57 7.63 -0.89
N TRP A 491 2.16 6.61 -1.51
CA TRP A 491 2.25 6.53 -2.98
C TRP A 491 1.02 5.89 -3.65
N ALA A 492 0.04 5.40 -2.90
CA ALA A 492 -1.13 4.70 -3.44
C ALA A 492 -1.82 5.45 -4.60
N TRP A 493 -1.93 6.78 -4.49
CA TRP A 493 -2.50 7.60 -5.56
C TRP A 493 -1.70 7.62 -6.86
N HIS A 494 -0.37 7.59 -6.77
CA HIS A 494 0.50 7.51 -7.95
C HIS A 494 0.34 6.16 -8.65
N PHE A 495 0.19 5.08 -7.89
CA PHE A 495 -0.11 3.76 -8.44
C PHE A 495 -1.47 3.71 -9.13
N VAL A 496 -2.52 4.25 -8.49
CA VAL A 496 -3.85 4.34 -9.11
C VAL A 496 -3.82 5.16 -10.40
N ALA A 497 -3.08 6.27 -10.43
CA ALA A 497 -2.92 7.09 -11.63
C ALA A 497 -2.20 6.34 -12.75
N ALA A 498 -1.11 5.63 -12.45
CA ALA A 498 -0.36 4.85 -13.42
C ALA A 498 -1.21 3.67 -13.96
N TRP A 499 -1.89 2.93 -13.08
CA TRP A 499 -2.84 1.90 -13.49
C TRP A 499 -3.95 2.49 -14.38
N TRP A 500 -4.48 3.67 -14.03
CA TRP A 500 -5.53 4.30 -14.83
C TRP A 500 -5.04 4.66 -16.23
N ALA A 501 -3.83 5.23 -16.34
CA ALA A 501 -3.20 5.52 -17.62
C ALA A 501 -3.08 4.28 -18.51
N ILE A 502 -2.58 3.18 -17.94
CA ILE A 502 -2.46 1.89 -18.63
C ILE A 502 -3.83 1.36 -19.06
N SER A 503 -4.83 1.34 -18.17
CA SER A 503 -6.19 0.88 -18.50
C SER A 503 -6.83 1.70 -19.63
N MET A 504 -6.59 3.01 -19.68
CA MET A 504 -7.08 3.87 -20.75
C MET A 504 -6.35 3.58 -22.08
N ALA A 505 -5.03 3.39 -22.05
CA ALA A 505 -4.24 3.05 -23.23
C ALA A 505 -4.63 1.69 -23.81
N VAL A 506 -4.88 0.68 -22.96
CA VAL A 506 -5.42 -0.63 -23.37
C VAL A 506 -6.82 -0.48 -23.95
N SER A 507 -7.68 0.34 -23.33
CA SER A 507 -9.04 0.59 -23.82
C SER A 507 -9.04 1.23 -25.22
N ALA A 508 -8.01 2.02 -25.55
CA ALA A 508 -7.86 2.62 -26.88
C ALA A 508 -7.56 1.59 -27.98
N LEU A 509 -6.97 0.43 -27.64
CA LEU A 509 -6.68 -0.67 -28.58
C LEU A 509 -7.95 -1.45 -28.96
N THR A 510 -8.87 -1.61 -28.01
CA THR A 510 -10.07 -2.45 -28.17
C THR A 510 -11.18 -1.75 -28.91
#